data_AF-W0BC57-F1
#
_entry.id   AF-W0BC57-F1
#
_cell.length_a   1.000
_cell.length_b   1.000
_cell.length_c   1.000
_cell.angle_alpha   90.00
_cell.angle_beta   90.00
_cell.angle_gamma   90.00
#
_symmetry.space_group_name_H-M   'P 1'
#
loop_
_entity.id
_entity.type
_entity.pdbx_description
1 polymer ?
#
loop_
_entity_poly.entity_id
_entity_poly.type
_entity_poly.pdbx_seq_one_letter_code
_entity_poly.pdbx_strand_id
1 'polypeptide(L)'
;MDVLSPDELQAKVDTREIEVGTLIEAPVFQAELIERIDSALENARGRIPLIMMPEYGYNSGSDRERIAFHCRLRQLRCSHLEYASTIYSGFKEDAAECGILLSEALVHPAPPEELVSQLDEKVRRPLLGALDAIDIARYQETTELCMQYSHDTYTSGKKPAAHFLQIHREFCKTSDKNQDVVMVGKSQDDKRAALESIKDKLIADGFKRISFYNSESGEEEILYDAGEVGKAYRVIYASGMSHTSMIACNALSGPLIGSTGDQSFGEALSSGKMMVYECLFIFRVCLHFISRLQIYLIGATWRLNSLNRACYSRHSNAK
;
A
#
# COMPACT_ATOMS: atom_id res chain seq x y z
N MET A 1 8.80 -8.70 17.81
CA MET A 1 8.26 -9.99 17.39
C MET A 1 9.13 -10.47 16.26
N ASP A 2 9.67 -11.67 16.36
CA ASP A 2 10.47 -12.25 15.28
C ASP A 2 9.52 -12.67 14.15
N VAL A 3 9.89 -12.34 12.90
CA VAL A 3 9.20 -12.85 11.72
C VAL A 3 9.93 -14.12 11.31
N LEU A 4 9.25 -15.26 11.41
CA LEU A 4 9.82 -16.58 11.11
C LEU A 4 9.24 -17.13 9.82
N SER A 5 10.11 -17.64 8.94
CA SER A 5 9.71 -18.56 7.89
C SER A 5 9.28 -19.92 8.50
N PRO A 6 8.54 -20.77 7.75
CA PRO A 6 8.19 -22.10 8.22
C PRO A 6 9.40 -22.97 8.62
N ASP A 7 10.52 -22.83 7.91
CA ASP A 7 11.72 -23.62 8.14
C ASP A 7 12.43 -23.16 9.45
N GLU A 8 12.45 -21.85 9.70
CA GLU A 8 12.95 -21.28 10.96
C GLU A 8 12.05 -21.64 12.14
N LEU A 9 10.72 -21.61 11.94
CA LEU A 9 9.74 -22.06 12.92
C LEU A 9 10.01 -23.51 13.31
N GLN A 10 10.20 -24.40 12.33
CA GLN A 10 10.49 -25.81 12.57
C GLN A 10 11.77 -25.98 13.39
N ALA A 11 12.86 -25.35 12.99
CA ALA A 11 14.13 -25.42 13.71
C ALA A 11 14.00 -24.97 15.17
N LYS A 12 13.27 -23.88 15.43
CA LYS A 12 13.06 -23.34 16.79
C LYS A 12 12.14 -24.21 17.64
N VAL A 13 11.13 -24.85 17.05
CA VAL A 13 10.25 -25.81 17.73
C VAL A 13 11.03 -27.09 18.08
N ASP A 14 11.81 -27.62 17.14
CA ASP A 14 12.59 -28.85 17.30
C ASP A 14 13.65 -28.71 18.40
N THR A 15 14.31 -27.56 18.44
CA THR A 15 15.31 -27.19 19.46
C THR A 15 14.69 -26.74 20.78
N ARG A 16 13.36 -26.60 20.85
CA ARG A 16 12.59 -26.07 21.99
C ARG A 16 13.01 -24.66 22.41
N GLU A 17 13.50 -23.87 21.46
CA GLU A 17 13.72 -22.44 21.66
C GLU A 17 12.37 -21.72 21.83
N ILE A 18 11.33 -22.20 21.14
CA ILE A 18 9.97 -21.65 21.22
C ILE A 18 8.92 -22.73 21.51
N GLU A 19 7.83 -22.32 22.15
CA GLU A 19 6.61 -23.11 22.31
C GLU A 19 5.45 -22.33 21.69
N VAL A 20 4.80 -22.90 20.69
CA VAL A 20 3.70 -22.24 19.97
C VAL A 20 2.38 -22.50 20.71
N GLY A 21 1.80 -21.46 21.31
CA GLY A 21 0.55 -21.60 22.06
C GLY A 21 -0.73 -21.50 21.22
N THR A 22 -0.75 -20.65 20.20
CA THR A 22 -1.92 -20.42 19.33
C THR A 22 -1.44 -19.83 18.00
N LEU A 23 -2.10 -20.23 16.91
CA LEU A 23 -1.86 -19.71 15.58
C LEU A 23 -3.06 -18.88 15.11
N ILE A 24 -2.80 -17.71 14.51
CA ILE A 24 -3.83 -16.86 13.92
C ILE A 24 -3.60 -16.79 12.40
N GLU A 25 -4.55 -17.28 11.59
CA GLU A 25 -4.52 -17.13 10.12
C GLU A 25 -5.37 -15.90 9.74
N ALA A 26 -4.73 -14.82 9.29
CA ALA A 26 -5.40 -13.55 9.00
C ALA A 26 -4.65 -12.69 7.97
N PRO A 27 -5.34 -11.77 7.27
CA PRO A 27 -6.78 -11.78 6.95
C PRO A 27 -7.08 -12.54 5.63
N VAL A 28 -6.03 -12.84 4.85
CA VAL A 28 -6.07 -13.57 3.59
C VAL A 28 -5.59 -15.00 3.81
N PHE A 29 -6.45 -15.97 3.54
CA PHE A 29 -6.16 -17.39 3.78
C PHE A 29 -5.24 -17.97 2.69
N GLN A 30 -4.02 -18.34 3.06
CA GLN A 30 -3.03 -18.94 2.18
C GLN A 30 -2.89 -20.42 2.49
N ALA A 31 -3.58 -21.26 1.71
CA ALA A 31 -3.61 -22.71 1.94
C ALA A 31 -2.22 -23.36 1.98
N GLU A 32 -1.35 -23.03 1.03
CA GLU A 32 -0.01 -23.62 0.98
C GLU A 32 0.86 -23.20 2.16
N LEU A 33 0.78 -21.93 2.57
CA LEU A 33 1.55 -21.43 3.71
C LEU A 33 1.14 -22.11 5.02
N ILE A 34 -0.17 -22.28 5.25
CA ILE A 34 -0.65 -22.90 6.48
C ILE A 34 -0.31 -24.40 6.54
N GLU A 35 -0.26 -25.09 5.39
CA GLU A 35 0.12 -26.51 5.31
C GLU A 35 1.62 -26.67 5.61
N ARG A 36 2.45 -25.71 5.16
CA ARG A 36 3.86 -25.64 5.55
C ARG A 36 4.06 -25.34 7.04
N ILE A 37 3.27 -24.43 7.61
CA ILE A 37 3.29 -24.15 9.05
C ILE A 37 2.86 -25.38 9.85
N ASP A 38 1.82 -26.10 9.43
CA ASP A 38 1.40 -27.35 10.09
C ASP A 38 2.54 -28.38 10.10
N SER A 39 3.26 -28.52 8.99
CA SER A 39 4.42 -29.42 8.90
C SER A 39 5.57 -28.99 9.82
N ALA A 40 5.81 -27.69 9.96
CA ALA A 40 6.81 -27.13 10.88
C ALA A 40 6.48 -27.38 12.37
N LEU A 41 5.24 -27.76 12.68
CA LEU A 41 4.76 -28.03 14.03
C LEU A 41 4.71 -29.53 14.36
N GLU A 42 5.31 -30.41 13.54
CA GLU A 42 5.29 -31.87 13.74
C GLU A 42 5.77 -32.29 15.15
N ASN A 43 6.79 -31.62 15.68
CA ASN A 43 7.36 -31.90 17.00
C ASN A 43 6.76 -31.04 18.13
N ALA A 44 5.71 -30.26 17.85
CA ALA A 44 5.03 -29.45 18.86
C ALA A 44 4.28 -30.34 19.87
N ARG A 45 4.08 -29.81 21.08
CA ARG A 45 3.35 -30.52 22.13
C ARG A 45 1.85 -30.46 21.89
N GLY A 46 1.32 -31.50 21.25
CA GLY A 46 -0.10 -31.61 20.97
C GLY A 46 -0.53 -30.74 19.79
N ARG A 47 -1.85 -30.64 19.59
CA ARG A 47 -2.39 -29.83 18.48
C ARG A 47 -2.44 -28.37 18.89
N ILE A 48 -1.98 -27.50 18.00
CA ILE A 48 -1.97 -26.07 18.21
C ILE A 48 -3.34 -25.49 17.81
N PRO A 49 -4.01 -24.74 18.70
CA PRO A 49 -5.23 -24.02 18.37
C PRO A 49 -5.01 -23.06 17.19
N LEU A 50 -5.86 -23.18 16.17
CA LEU A 50 -5.93 -22.30 15.01
C LEU A 50 -7.17 -21.42 15.13
N ILE A 51 -6.94 -20.10 15.16
CA ILE A 51 -7.97 -19.08 15.07
C ILE A 51 -7.93 -18.50 13.66
N MET A 52 -9.06 -18.53 12.96
CA MET A 52 -9.19 -17.88 11.66
C MET A 52 -9.77 -16.48 11.84
N MET A 53 -9.15 -15.47 11.23
CA MET A 53 -9.65 -14.10 11.26
C MET A 53 -9.78 -13.57 9.81
N PRO A 54 -10.88 -13.84 9.10
CA PRO A 54 -11.09 -13.41 7.72
C PRO A 54 -11.18 -11.89 7.60
N GLU A 55 -10.73 -11.34 6.47
CA GLU A 55 -10.90 -9.91 6.10
C GLU A 55 -12.38 -9.49 6.02
N TYR A 56 -13.22 -10.34 5.41
CA TYR A 56 -14.65 -10.14 5.28
C TYR A 56 -15.37 -11.44 5.63
N GLY A 57 -16.21 -11.41 6.66
CA GLY A 57 -17.01 -12.58 7.03
C GLY A 57 -18.35 -12.28 7.66
N TYR A 58 -18.58 -11.03 8.07
CA TYR A 58 -19.77 -10.69 8.84
C TYR A 58 -21.03 -10.56 7.96
N ASN A 59 -20.90 -9.95 6.76
CA ASN A 59 -22.04 -9.35 6.05
C ASN A 59 -22.56 -10.13 4.82
N SER A 60 -21.94 -11.25 4.44
CA SER A 60 -22.43 -12.06 3.30
C SER A 60 -22.49 -13.56 3.61
N GLY A 61 -23.59 -14.21 3.20
CA GLY A 61 -23.73 -15.66 3.33
C GLY A 61 -22.66 -16.42 2.53
N SER A 62 -22.30 -15.91 1.35
CA SER A 62 -21.24 -16.46 0.51
C SER A 62 -19.86 -16.42 1.15
N ASP A 63 -19.51 -15.34 1.87
CA ASP A 63 -18.22 -15.27 2.57
C ASP A 63 -18.19 -16.25 3.75
N ARG A 64 -19.29 -16.40 4.49
CA ARG A 64 -19.41 -17.40 5.56
C ARG A 64 -19.27 -18.83 5.03
N GLU A 65 -19.85 -19.14 3.87
CA GLU A 65 -19.68 -20.43 3.21
C GLU A 65 -18.22 -20.68 2.80
N ARG A 66 -17.54 -19.65 2.26
CA ARG A 66 -16.12 -19.72 1.91
C ARG A 66 -15.24 -19.95 3.14
N ILE A 67 -15.50 -19.23 4.23
CA ILE A 67 -14.80 -19.41 5.51
C ILE A 67 -15.01 -20.83 6.04
N ALA A 68 -16.25 -21.33 6.02
CA ALA A 68 -16.55 -22.70 6.43
C ALA A 68 -15.86 -23.75 5.55
N PHE A 69 -15.72 -23.47 4.25
CA PHE A 69 -14.92 -24.31 3.34
C PHE A 69 -13.45 -24.33 3.75
N HIS A 70 -12.84 -23.17 4.03
CA HIS A 70 -11.45 -23.12 4.52
C HIS A 70 -11.29 -23.85 5.85
N CYS A 71 -12.20 -23.66 6.81
CA CYS A 71 -12.20 -24.39 8.09
C CYS A 71 -12.17 -25.91 7.86
N ARG A 72 -13.07 -26.43 7.01
CA ARG A 72 -13.10 -27.85 6.65
C ARG A 72 -11.81 -28.31 5.99
N LEU A 73 -11.25 -27.49 5.09
CA LEU A 73 -10.00 -27.81 4.42
C LEU A 73 -8.84 -27.93 5.41
N ARG A 74 -8.74 -27.02 6.40
CA ARG A 74 -7.73 -27.10 7.47
C ARG A 74 -7.90 -28.36 8.32
N GLN A 75 -9.13 -28.66 8.73
CA GLN A 75 -9.43 -29.87 9.52
C GLN A 75 -9.05 -31.17 8.79
N LEU A 76 -9.10 -31.17 7.45
CA LEU A 76 -8.75 -32.34 6.63
C LEU A 76 -7.25 -32.44 6.32
N ARG A 77 -6.55 -31.31 6.20
CA ARG A 77 -5.17 -31.27 5.69
C ARG A 77 -4.11 -30.98 6.75
N CYS A 78 -4.49 -30.42 7.89
CA CYS A 78 -3.57 -30.02 8.94
C CYS A 78 -3.76 -30.94 10.15
N SER A 79 -2.78 -31.81 10.43
CA SER A 79 -2.86 -32.78 11.53
C SER A 79 -2.41 -32.19 12.87
N HIS A 80 -1.54 -31.18 12.83
CA HIS A 80 -0.93 -30.54 14.00
C HIS A 80 -1.69 -29.29 14.44
N LEU A 81 -2.57 -28.76 13.58
CA LEU A 81 -3.48 -27.66 13.92
C LEU A 81 -4.86 -28.18 14.33
N GLU A 82 -5.48 -27.54 15.31
CA GLU A 82 -6.88 -27.75 15.70
C GLU A 82 -7.66 -26.46 15.53
N TYR A 83 -8.67 -26.46 14.65
CA TYR A 83 -9.54 -25.30 14.50
C TYR A 83 -10.29 -25.03 15.82
N ALA A 84 -10.04 -23.86 16.41
CA ALA A 84 -10.63 -23.45 17.67
C ALA A 84 -11.83 -22.51 17.46
N SER A 85 -11.64 -21.45 16.67
CA SER A 85 -12.69 -20.46 16.42
C SER A 85 -12.43 -19.63 15.17
N THR A 86 -13.47 -18.91 14.74
CA THR A 86 -13.35 -17.84 13.74
C THR A 86 -13.70 -16.53 14.41
N ILE A 87 -12.79 -15.56 14.36
CA ILE A 87 -13.05 -14.17 14.71
C ILE A 87 -13.53 -13.48 13.44
N TYR A 88 -14.85 -13.31 13.31
CA TYR A 88 -15.41 -12.59 12.19
C TYR A 88 -15.10 -11.11 12.33
N SER A 89 -14.16 -10.61 11.51
CA SER A 89 -13.96 -9.17 11.36
C SER A 89 -14.99 -8.59 10.38
N GLY A 90 -15.39 -7.34 10.60
CA GLY A 90 -16.38 -6.62 9.80
C GLY A 90 -17.40 -5.87 10.66
N PHE A 91 -18.17 -4.97 10.05
CA PHE A 91 -19.12 -4.11 10.77
C PHE A 91 -20.30 -4.90 11.32
N LYS A 92 -20.43 -4.93 12.65
CA LYS A 92 -21.68 -5.28 13.32
C LYS A 92 -22.41 -4.00 13.72
N GLU A 93 -23.51 -3.67 13.03
CA GLU A 93 -24.26 -2.42 13.20
C GLU A 93 -24.74 -2.19 14.65
N ASP A 94 -24.99 -3.27 15.40
CA ASP A 94 -25.41 -3.23 16.81
C ASP A 94 -24.24 -3.21 17.83
N ALA A 95 -22.98 -3.37 17.40
CA ALA A 95 -21.80 -3.38 18.27
C ALA A 95 -21.09 -2.02 18.38
N ALA A 96 -21.58 -0.99 17.67
CA ALA A 96 -20.96 0.32 17.59
C ALA A 96 -19.47 0.30 17.17
N GLU A 97 -19.08 -0.70 16.37
CA GLU A 97 -17.71 -0.84 15.88
C GLU A 97 -17.39 0.24 14.84
N CYS A 98 -16.39 1.07 15.13
CA CYS A 98 -15.95 2.16 14.28
C CYS A 98 -14.76 1.74 13.39
N GLY A 99 -15.06 1.13 12.24
CA GLY A 99 -14.38 1.43 10.97
C GLY A 99 -12.91 1.08 10.78
N ILE A 100 -12.39 1.66 9.69
CA ILE A 100 -11.07 1.42 9.10
C ILE A 100 -9.94 1.80 10.08
N LEU A 101 -8.96 0.92 10.23
CA LEU A 101 -7.78 1.18 11.06
C LEU A 101 -7.01 2.39 10.51
N LEU A 102 -6.96 3.45 11.31
CA LEU A 102 -6.10 4.60 11.03
C LEU A 102 -4.68 4.28 11.49
N SER A 103 -3.70 4.50 10.62
CA SER A 103 -2.30 4.25 10.95
C SER A 103 -1.73 5.46 11.71
N GLU A 104 -1.38 5.27 12.98
CA GLU A 104 -0.73 6.33 13.79
C GLU A 104 0.55 6.83 13.11
N ALA A 105 1.31 5.92 12.48
CA ALA A 105 2.51 6.26 11.72
C ALA A 105 2.23 7.13 10.47
N LEU A 106 0.98 7.24 10.01
CA LEU A 106 0.59 8.14 8.92
C LEU A 106 -0.04 9.44 9.42
N VAL A 107 -0.62 9.44 10.62
CA VAL A 107 -1.08 10.65 11.30
C VAL A 107 0.11 11.45 11.86
N HIS A 108 1.12 10.74 12.36
CA HIS A 108 2.36 11.27 12.91
C HIS A 108 3.56 10.59 12.25
N PRO A 109 3.85 10.91 10.98
CA PRO A 109 4.95 10.27 10.26
C PRO A 109 6.31 10.59 10.89
N ALA A 110 7.16 9.57 10.90
CA ALA A 110 8.57 9.71 11.25
C ALA A 110 9.29 10.66 10.27
N PRO A 111 10.48 11.18 10.63
CA PRO A 111 11.28 11.99 9.72
C PRO A 111 11.57 11.27 8.39
N PRO A 112 11.67 12.00 7.26
CA PRO A 112 11.89 11.40 5.94
C PRO A 112 13.08 10.44 5.86
N GLU A 113 14.16 10.71 6.57
CA GLU A 113 15.38 9.88 6.59
C GLU A 113 15.10 8.49 7.20
N GLU A 114 14.27 8.44 8.25
CA GLU A 114 13.84 7.19 8.87
C GLU A 114 12.87 6.45 7.95
N LEU A 115 11.92 7.15 7.34
CA LEU A 115 10.98 6.54 6.39
C LEU A 115 11.70 5.93 5.18
N VAL A 116 12.74 6.59 4.66
CA VAL A 116 13.56 6.05 3.57
C VAL A 116 14.24 4.74 3.97
N SER A 117 14.71 4.62 5.23
CA SER A 117 15.31 3.38 5.73
C SER A 117 14.32 2.22 5.84
N GLN A 118 13.02 2.52 5.87
CA GLN A 118 11.93 1.55 5.93
C GLN A 118 11.43 1.10 4.55
N LEU A 119 11.89 1.74 3.47
CA LEU A 119 11.56 1.32 2.12
C LEU A 119 12.27 0.01 1.77
N ASP A 120 11.55 -0.91 1.14
CA ASP A 120 12.15 -2.12 0.58
C ASP A 120 13.27 -1.71 -0.40
N GLU A 121 14.41 -2.38 -0.35
CA GLU A 121 15.61 -2.01 -1.13
C GLU A 121 15.32 -1.88 -2.64
N LYS A 122 14.46 -2.76 -3.15
CA LYS A 122 14.04 -2.78 -4.55
C LYS A 122 13.29 -1.50 -5.00
N VAL A 123 12.65 -0.80 -4.07
CA VAL A 123 11.98 0.49 -4.31
C VAL A 123 12.90 1.65 -3.93
N ARG A 124 13.66 1.53 -2.85
CA ARG A 124 14.61 2.55 -2.40
C ARG A 124 15.67 2.86 -3.46
N ARG A 125 16.27 1.83 -4.03
CA ARG A 125 17.37 1.94 -5.00
C ARG A 125 17.04 2.73 -6.27
N PRO A 126 15.92 2.53 -6.98
CA PRO A 126 15.58 3.37 -8.14
C PRO A 126 15.24 4.82 -7.78
N LEU A 127 14.74 5.08 -6.56
CA LEU A 127 14.41 6.43 -6.10
C LEU A 127 15.66 7.23 -5.72
N LEU A 128 16.57 6.61 -4.95
CA LEU A 128 17.67 7.29 -4.27
C LEU A 128 19.07 6.74 -4.65
N GLY A 129 19.15 5.82 -5.61
CA GLY A 129 20.41 5.21 -6.05
C GLY A 129 20.99 4.20 -5.05
N ALA A 130 22.22 3.75 -5.33
CA ALA A 130 22.97 2.79 -4.50
C ALA A 130 23.78 3.45 -3.36
N LEU A 131 23.61 4.75 -3.14
CA LEU A 131 24.28 5.50 -2.08
C LEU A 131 23.27 5.73 -0.97
N ASP A 132 23.59 5.27 0.24
CA ASP A 132 22.78 5.42 1.47
C ASP A 132 22.51 6.88 1.89
N ALA A 133 22.81 7.86 1.03
CA ALA A 133 22.74 9.29 1.34
C ALA A 133 22.47 10.15 0.09
N ILE A 134 21.56 9.77 -0.80
CA ILE A 134 20.82 10.85 -1.47
C ILE A 134 19.97 11.51 -0.39
N ASP A 135 20.30 12.77 -0.12
CA ASP A 135 19.51 13.66 0.71
C ASP A 135 18.08 13.66 0.17
N ILE A 136 17.18 13.02 0.92
CA ILE A 136 15.76 12.94 0.61
C ILE A 136 15.17 14.34 0.39
N ALA A 137 15.72 15.38 1.05
CA ALA A 137 15.33 16.76 0.80
C ALA A 137 15.66 17.18 -0.64
N ARG A 138 16.88 16.92 -1.12
CA ARG A 138 17.27 17.20 -2.52
C ARG A 138 16.45 16.42 -3.53
N TYR A 139 16.12 15.16 -3.22
CA TYR A 139 15.21 14.37 -4.05
C TYR A 139 13.84 15.06 -4.13
N GLN A 140 13.25 15.43 -3.00
CA GLN A 140 11.93 16.08 -2.93
C GLN A 140 11.90 17.50 -3.50
N GLU A 141 13.04 18.20 -3.56
CA GLU A 141 13.16 19.50 -4.25
C GLU A 141 12.96 19.38 -5.76
N THR A 142 13.38 18.26 -6.36
CA THR A 142 13.43 18.10 -7.83
C THR A 142 12.48 17.04 -8.37
N THR A 143 11.97 16.15 -7.51
CA THR A 143 11.13 15.02 -7.88
C THR A 143 9.95 14.89 -6.92
N GLU A 144 8.78 14.55 -7.45
CA GLU A 144 7.61 14.17 -6.67
C GLU A 144 7.40 12.67 -6.76
N LEU A 145 7.39 12.01 -5.60
CA LEU A 145 7.01 10.61 -5.47
C LEU A 145 5.49 10.51 -5.37
N CYS A 146 4.91 9.52 -6.02
CA CYS A 146 3.51 9.18 -5.90
C CYS A 146 3.37 7.66 -5.85
N MET A 147 2.30 7.18 -5.22
CA MET A 147 2.08 5.76 -5.02
C MET A 147 0.68 5.36 -5.49
N GLN A 148 0.59 4.18 -6.09
CA GLN A 148 -0.66 3.52 -6.42
C GLN A 148 -0.62 2.07 -5.98
N TYR A 149 -1.56 1.69 -5.10
CA TYR A 149 -1.80 0.29 -4.76
C TYR A 149 -2.96 -0.27 -5.58
N SER A 150 -2.74 -1.41 -6.23
CA SER A 150 -3.64 -2.02 -7.21
C SER A 150 -3.87 -3.50 -6.94
N HIS A 151 -5.10 -3.98 -7.16
CA HIS A 151 -5.38 -5.41 -7.33
C HIS A 151 -5.25 -5.87 -8.79
N ASP A 152 -4.97 -4.95 -9.72
CA ASP A 152 -4.76 -5.10 -11.18
C ASP A 152 -5.96 -5.60 -11.98
N THR A 153 -6.76 -6.50 -11.42
CA THR A 153 -8.00 -7.00 -12.01
C THR A 153 -9.16 -6.65 -11.09
N TYR A 154 -10.11 -5.89 -11.63
CA TYR A 154 -11.38 -5.63 -10.95
C TYR A 154 -12.52 -6.22 -11.78
N THR A 155 -13.52 -6.77 -11.10
CA THR A 155 -14.71 -7.41 -11.69
C THR A 155 -15.50 -6.50 -12.64
N SER A 156 -15.23 -5.19 -12.63
CA SER A 156 -15.85 -4.20 -13.51
C SER A 156 -15.19 -4.06 -14.89
N GLY A 157 -14.14 -4.82 -15.22
CA GLY A 157 -13.41 -4.71 -16.49
C GLY A 157 -12.65 -3.39 -16.68
N LYS A 158 -12.49 -2.60 -15.61
CA LYS A 158 -11.71 -1.36 -15.63
C LYS A 158 -10.23 -1.69 -15.45
N LYS A 159 -9.36 -0.95 -16.14
CA LYS A 159 -7.90 -0.99 -15.99
C LYS A 159 -7.46 0.07 -14.98
N PRO A 160 -7.27 -0.27 -13.71
CA PRO A 160 -7.21 0.76 -12.68
C PRO A 160 -5.89 1.55 -12.70
N ALA A 161 -4.80 0.86 -13.03
CA ALA A 161 -3.50 1.47 -13.32
C ALA A 161 -3.60 2.61 -14.35
N ALA A 162 -4.30 2.37 -15.47
CA ALA A 162 -4.48 3.36 -16.53
C ALA A 162 -5.35 4.53 -16.06
N HIS A 163 -6.42 4.26 -15.31
CA HIS A 163 -7.27 5.30 -14.75
C HIS A 163 -6.50 6.21 -13.78
N PHE A 164 -5.71 5.61 -12.88
CA PHE A 164 -4.86 6.36 -11.96
C PHE A 164 -3.87 7.24 -12.71
N LEU A 165 -3.10 6.67 -13.65
CA LEU A 165 -2.09 7.42 -14.39
C LEU A 165 -2.70 8.57 -15.21
N GLN A 166 -3.92 8.41 -15.74
CA GLN A 166 -4.65 9.50 -16.39
C GLN A 166 -4.95 10.66 -15.44
N ILE A 167 -5.41 10.37 -14.22
CA ILE A 167 -5.68 11.41 -13.21
C ILE A 167 -4.38 12.03 -12.72
N HIS A 168 -3.37 11.21 -12.45
CA HIS A 168 -2.05 11.66 -12.00
C HIS A 168 -1.41 12.61 -13.01
N ARG A 169 -1.45 12.26 -14.30
CA ARG A 169 -1.01 13.13 -15.39
C ARG A 169 -1.68 14.51 -15.32
N GLU A 170 -3.01 14.56 -15.25
CA GLU A 170 -3.73 15.83 -15.17
C GLU A 170 -3.36 16.63 -13.92
N PHE A 171 -3.09 15.93 -12.82
CA PHE A 171 -2.65 16.52 -11.55
C PHE A 171 -1.24 17.13 -11.64
N CYS A 172 -0.29 16.45 -12.29
CA CYS A 172 1.11 16.85 -12.34
C CYS A 172 1.51 17.61 -13.61
N LYS A 173 0.61 17.82 -14.58
CA LYS A 173 0.97 18.41 -15.89
C LYS A 173 1.65 19.79 -15.79
N THR A 174 1.29 20.59 -14.78
CA THR A 174 1.87 21.91 -14.52
C THR A 174 3.05 21.87 -13.55
N SER A 175 3.43 20.70 -13.05
CA SER A 175 4.63 20.55 -12.21
C SER A 175 5.88 20.65 -13.08
N ASP A 176 6.89 21.36 -12.57
CA ASP A 176 8.22 21.46 -13.16
C ASP A 176 9.17 20.37 -12.63
N LYS A 177 8.71 19.56 -11.67
CA LYS A 177 9.47 18.46 -11.07
C LYS A 177 9.37 17.19 -11.89
N ASN A 178 10.38 16.34 -11.73
CA ASN A 178 10.28 14.94 -12.15
C ASN A 178 9.16 14.24 -11.38
N GLN A 179 8.59 13.21 -11.97
CA GLN A 179 7.47 12.46 -11.40
C GLN A 179 7.86 10.98 -11.33
N ASP A 180 7.98 10.45 -10.11
CA ASP A 180 8.15 9.03 -9.86
C ASP A 180 6.85 8.46 -9.33
N VAL A 181 6.31 7.44 -10.01
CA VAL A 181 5.06 6.77 -9.62
C VAL A 181 5.34 5.31 -9.29
N VAL A 182 5.34 4.97 -8.01
CA VAL A 182 5.43 3.58 -7.55
C VAL A 182 4.07 2.92 -7.71
N MET A 183 3.99 1.92 -8.59
CA MET A 183 2.77 1.16 -8.85
C MET A 183 2.94 -0.26 -8.31
N VAL A 184 2.18 -0.57 -7.27
CA VAL A 184 2.21 -1.86 -6.57
C VAL A 184 1.07 -2.72 -7.08
N GLY A 185 1.38 -3.95 -7.49
CA GLY A 185 0.42 -4.93 -7.99
C GLY A 185 1.12 -6.12 -8.65
N LYS A 186 0.40 -7.21 -8.90
CA LYS A 186 0.92 -8.44 -9.50
C LYS A 186 1.28 -8.33 -10.99
N SER A 187 0.64 -7.44 -11.75
CA SER A 187 0.70 -7.43 -13.22
C SER A 187 1.61 -6.33 -13.75
N GLN A 188 2.87 -6.67 -14.02
CA GLN A 188 3.82 -5.79 -14.70
C GLN A 188 3.29 -5.28 -16.05
N ASP A 189 2.73 -6.19 -16.84
CA ASP A 189 2.25 -5.89 -18.19
C ASP A 189 1.13 -4.85 -18.18
N ASP A 190 0.22 -4.93 -17.21
CA ASP A 190 -0.85 -3.94 -17.08
C ASP A 190 -0.31 -2.56 -16.68
N LYS A 191 0.72 -2.49 -15.83
CA LYS A 191 1.36 -1.20 -15.46
C LYS A 191 2.09 -0.58 -16.64
N ARG A 192 2.86 -1.40 -17.36
CA ARG A 192 3.57 -0.96 -18.56
C ARG A 192 2.59 -0.49 -19.62
N ALA A 193 1.54 -1.26 -19.91
CA ALA A 193 0.51 -0.89 -20.86
C ALA A 193 -0.26 0.38 -20.42
N ALA A 194 -0.47 0.57 -19.12
CA ALA A 194 -1.07 1.79 -18.59
C ALA A 194 -0.20 3.03 -18.85
N LEU A 195 1.12 2.95 -18.62
CA LEU A 195 2.05 4.04 -18.95
C LEU A 195 2.07 4.32 -20.45
N GLU A 196 2.18 3.27 -21.27
CA GLU A 196 2.17 3.40 -22.74
C GLU A 196 0.91 4.11 -23.23
N SER A 197 -0.25 3.83 -22.62
CA SER A 197 -1.54 4.45 -22.99
C SER A 197 -1.63 5.96 -22.74
N ILE A 198 -0.77 6.51 -21.87
CA ILE A 198 -0.72 7.96 -21.59
C ILE A 198 0.55 8.62 -22.12
N LYS A 199 1.45 7.88 -22.77
CA LYS A 199 2.78 8.34 -23.20
C LYS A 199 2.71 9.58 -24.08
N ASP A 200 1.95 9.56 -25.18
CA ASP A 200 1.87 10.70 -26.12
C ASP A 200 1.34 11.96 -25.43
N LYS A 201 0.45 11.77 -24.46
CA LYS A 201 -0.12 12.86 -23.67
C LYS A 201 0.87 13.44 -22.66
N LEU A 202 1.76 12.62 -22.09
CA LEU A 202 2.88 13.07 -21.25
C LEU A 202 3.89 13.86 -22.09
N ILE A 203 4.20 13.39 -23.30
CA ILE A 203 5.08 14.12 -24.24
C ILE A 203 4.47 15.50 -24.54
N ALA A 204 3.17 15.55 -24.83
CA ALA A 204 2.46 16.82 -25.05
C ALA A 204 2.45 17.76 -23.82
N ASP A 205 2.54 17.22 -22.60
CA ASP A 205 2.66 18.02 -21.36
C ASP A 205 4.10 18.45 -21.06
N GLY A 206 5.05 18.16 -21.96
CA GLY A 206 6.43 18.62 -21.88
C GLY A 206 7.38 17.70 -21.09
N PHE A 207 6.99 16.45 -20.80
CA PHE A 207 7.92 15.46 -20.27
C PHE A 207 8.96 15.07 -21.33
N LYS A 208 10.25 15.19 -20.98
CA LYS A 208 11.39 14.95 -21.88
C LYS A 208 11.91 13.52 -21.84
N ARG A 209 11.60 12.80 -20.76
CA ARG A 209 11.93 11.38 -20.60
C ARG A 209 10.76 10.64 -19.96
N ILE A 210 10.42 9.48 -20.51
CA ILE A 210 9.40 8.59 -19.96
C ILE A 210 10.01 7.20 -19.83
N SER A 211 9.99 6.63 -18.63
CA SER A 211 10.55 5.29 -18.40
C SER A 211 9.71 4.41 -17.49
N PHE A 212 9.91 3.11 -17.65
CA PHE A 212 9.31 2.05 -16.85
C PHE A 212 10.43 1.26 -16.19
N TYR A 213 10.47 1.29 -14.86
CA TYR A 213 11.44 0.55 -14.06
C TYR A 213 10.76 -0.66 -13.41
N ASN A 214 11.32 -1.85 -13.60
CA ASN A 214 10.87 -3.06 -12.93
C ASN A 214 11.72 -3.29 -11.67
N SER A 215 11.13 -3.14 -10.48
CA SER A 215 11.87 -3.34 -9.22
C SER A 215 12.27 -4.79 -8.97
N GLU A 216 11.61 -5.75 -9.59
CA GLU A 216 11.92 -7.18 -9.41
C GLU A 216 13.16 -7.59 -10.22
N SER A 217 13.31 -7.10 -11.45
CA SER A 217 14.48 -7.38 -12.30
C SER A 217 15.59 -6.34 -12.17
N GLY A 218 15.28 -5.13 -11.69
CA GLY A 218 16.20 -4.00 -11.64
C GLY A 218 16.41 -3.30 -12.99
N GLU A 219 15.65 -3.67 -14.02
CA GLU A 219 15.79 -3.14 -15.39
C GLU A 219 14.92 -1.88 -15.59
N GLU A 220 15.50 -0.88 -16.28
CA GLU A 220 14.79 0.32 -16.73
C GLU A 220 14.60 0.28 -18.25
N GLU A 221 13.35 0.39 -18.69
CA GLU A 221 12.99 0.59 -20.08
C GLU A 221 12.67 2.07 -20.34
N ILE A 222 13.40 2.70 -21.25
CA ILE A 222 13.11 4.07 -21.70
C ILE A 222 12.12 4.00 -22.86
N LEU A 223 10.90 4.45 -22.64
CA LEU A 223 9.81 4.46 -23.63
C LEU A 223 9.86 5.71 -24.52
N TYR A 224 10.45 6.79 -24.02
CA TYR A 224 10.67 8.05 -24.73
C TYR A 224 11.85 8.82 -24.12
N ASP A 225 12.70 9.37 -24.97
CA ASP A 225 13.76 10.29 -24.61
C ASP A 225 13.93 11.34 -25.72
N ALA A 226 13.78 12.62 -25.37
CA ALA A 226 13.98 13.73 -26.28
C ALA A 226 15.47 14.06 -26.53
N GLY A 227 16.38 13.52 -25.71
CA GLY A 227 17.81 13.87 -25.72
C GLY A 227 18.11 15.26 -25.14
N GLU A 228 17.15 15.85 -24.43
CA GLU A 228 17.21 17.20 -23.86
C GLU A 228 16.98 17.17 -22.35
N VAL A 229 17.54 18.16 -21.64
CA VAL A 229 17.28 18.33 -20.21
C VAL A 229 15.83 18.78 -20.00
N GLY A 230 15.12 18.10 -19.11
CA GLY A 230 13.78 18.50 -18.66
C GLY A 230 13.17 17.47 -17.73
N LYS A 231 11.90 17.69 -17.36
CA LYS A 231 11.19 16.83 -16.41
C LYS A 231 10.98 15.42 -16.97
N ALA A 232 11.22 14.43 -16.12
CA ALA A 232 11.03 13.01 -16.41
C ALA A 232 9.75 12.48 -15.75
N TYR A 233 9.13 11.48 -16.37
CA TYR A 233 8.02 10.71 -15.81
C TYR A 233 8.42 9.24 -15.76
N ARG A 234 8.52 8.66 -14.57
CA ARG A 234 8.96 7.29 -14.38
C ARG A 234 7.92 6.51 -13.60
N VAL A 235 7.54 5.35 -14.12
CA VAL A 235 6.75 4.37 -13.37
C VAL A 235 7.71 3.33 -12.80
N ILE A 236 7.59 3.07 -11.51
CA ILE A 236 8.35 2.06 -10.77
C ILE A 236 7.37 0.94 -10.41
N TYR A 237 7.46 -0.17 -11.11
CA TYR A 237 6.65 -1.35 -10.84
C TYR A 237 7.24 -2.17 -9.70
N ALA A 238 6.40 -2.53 -8.72
CA ALA A 238 6.71 -3.52 -7.69
C ALA A 238 5.58 -4.55 -7.59
N SER A 239 5.94 -5.84 -7.58
CA SER A 239 4.96 -6.93 -7.46
C SER A 239 4.22 -6.94 -6.12
N GLY A 240 4.87 -6.38 -5.10
CA GLY A 240 4.41 -6.25 -3.73
C GLY A 240 5.49 -5.56 -2.90
N MET A 241 5.10 -5.02 -1.74
CA MET A 241 5.99 -4.37 -0.80
C MET A 241 5.64 -4.80 0.63
N SER A 242 6.62 -4.75 1.55
CA SER A 242 6.34 -4.93 2.97
C SER A 242 5.36 -3.84 3.46
N HIS A 243 4.56 -4.15 4.49
CA HIS A 243 3.60 -3.17 5.03
C HIS A 243 4.30 -1.91 5.56
N THR A 244 5.45 -2.08 6.22
CA THR A 244 6.30 -0.97 6.65
C THR A 244 6.73 -0.10 5.46
N SER A 245 7.18 -0.72 4.36
CA SER A 245 7.54 0.01 3.16
C SER A 245 6.36 0.69 2.47
N MET A 246 5.15 0.11 2.54
CA MET A 246 3.92 0.73 2.03
C MET A 246 3.57 2.00 2.82
N ILE A 247 3.64 1.94 4.16
CA ILE A 247 3.44 3.09 5.05
C ILE A 247 4.47 4.18 4.75
N ALA A 248 5.75 3.81 4.69
CA ALA A 248 6.82 4.75 4.39
C ALA A 248 6.67 5.41 3.02
N CYS A 249 6.35 4.63 1.97
CA CYS A 249 6.13 5.15 0.63
C CYS A 249 4.93 6.10 0.56
N ASN A 250 3.82 5.78 1.26
CA ASN A 250 2.65 6.65 1.36
C ASN A 250 2.99 7.97 2.07
N ALA A 251 3.70 7.91 3.20
CA ALA A 251 4.13 9.09 3.94
C ALA A 251 5.02 10.00 3.09
N LEU A 252 6.01 9.42 2.39
CA LEU A 252 6.96 10.12 1.52
C LEU A 252 6.33 10.63 0.21
N SER A 253 5.23 10.04 -0.23
CA SER A 253 4.53 10.44 -1.45
C SER A 253 3.99 11.87 -1.36
N GLY A 254 3.76 12.50 -2.50
CA GLY A 254 3.06 13.76 -2.65
C GLY A 254 1.60 13.68 -2.20
N PRO A 255 0.78 14.69 -2.51
CA PRO A 255 -0.57 14.81 -1.99
C PRO A 255 -1.60 13.90 -2.67
N LEU A 256 -1.27 13.23 -3.78
CA LEU A 256 -2.17 12.32 -4.50
C LEU A 256 -1.71 10.87 -4.30
N ILE A 257 -2.65 9.94 -4.08
CA ILE A 257 -2.36 8.51 -3.97
C ILE A 257 -3.47 7.66 -4.61
N GLY A 258 -3.10 6.51 -5.16
CA GLY A 258 -4.03 5.51 -5.67
C GLY A 258 -4.31 4.42 -4.64
N SER A 259 -5.58 4.11 -4.41
CA SER A 259 -6.02 3.14 -3.39
C SER A 259 -7.11 2.22 -3.93
N THR A 260 -7.11 0.98 -3.44
CA THR A 260 -7.99 -0.11 -3.89
C THR A 260 -8.78 -0.76 -2.76
N GLY A 261 -8.09 -1.30 -1.76
CA GLY A 261 -8.71 -1.99 -0.63
C GLY A 261 -8.99 -1.06 0.54
N ASP A 262 -9.82 -1.53 1.47
CA ASP A 262 -10.24 -0.79 2.67
C ASP A 262 -9.05 -0.32 3.52
N GLN A 263 -8.00 -1.15 3.63
CA GLN A 263 -6.77 -0.79 4.35
C GLN A 263 -6.02 0.36 3.67
N SER A 264 -5.76 0.25 2.36
CA SER A 264 -5.09 1.32 1.60
C SER A 264 -5.88 2.63 1.60
N PHE A 265 -7.21 2.52 1.70
CA PHE A 265 -8.10 3.66 1.82
C PHE A 265 -7.96 4.33 3.19
N GLY A 266 -7.93 3.55 4.27
CA GLY A 266 -7.63 4.01 5.62
C GLY A 266 -6.30 4.72 5.76
N GLU A 267 -5.28 4.14 5.15
CA GLU A 267 -3.93 4.69 5.13
C GLU A 267 -3.90 6.04 4.40
N ALA A 268 -4.50 6.13 3.21
CA ALA A 268 -4.62 7.39 2.47
C ALA A 268 -5.39 8.47 3.24
N LEU A 269 -6.45 8.09 3.98
CA LEU A 269 -7.17 9.01 4.87
C LEU A 269 -6.31 9.46 6.04
N SER A 270 -5.57 8.53 6.66
CA SER A 270 -4.68 8.80 7.81
C SER A 270 -3.60 9.80 7.45
N SER A 271 -3.03 9.70 6.24
CA SER A 271 -1.99 10.60 5.74
C SER A 271 -2.53 11.89 5.10
N GLY A 272 -3.85 12.11 5.14
CA GLY A 272 -4.48 13.34 4.65
C GLY A 272 -4.34 13.58 3.14
N LYS A 273 -4.23 12.50 2.34
CA LYS A 273 -3.97 12.56 0.89
C LYS A 273 -5.28 12.71 0.10
N MET A 274 -5.18 13.34 -1.07
CA MET A 274 -6.16 13.18 -2.13
C MET A 274 -6.05 11.76 -2.69
N MET A 275 -7.19 11.13 -2.91
CA MET A 275 -7.24 9.71 -3.24
C MET A 275 -7.97 9.46 -4.55
N VAL A 276 -7.32 8.71 -5.43
CA VAL A 276 -7.97 8.03 -6.54
C VAL A 276 -8.36 6.65 -6.05
N TYR A 277 -9.63 6.49 -5.66
CA TYR A 277 -10.12 5.24 -5.10
C TYR A 277 -10.79 4.40 -6.19
N GLU A 278 -10.26 3.20 -6.43
CA GLU A 278 -10.71 2.34 -7.53
C GLU A 278 -12.10 1.74 -7.28
N CYS A 279 -12.45 1.48 -6.01
CA CYS A 279 -13.70 0.83 -5.59
C CYS A 279 -14.85 1.81 -5.28
N LEU A 280 -14.72 3.08 -5.67
CA LEU A 280 -15.66 4.17 -5.38
C LEU A 280 -17.12 3.87 -5.79
N PHE A 281 -17.33 2.98 -6.78
CA PHE A 281 -18.65 2.60 -7.27
C PHE A 281 -19.42 1.63 -6.35
N ILE A 282 -18.73 0.86 -5.51
CA ILE A 282 -19.37 -0.09 -4.58
C ILE A 282 -19.89 0.66 -3.34
N PHE A 283 -19.20 1.72 -2.92
CA PHE A 283 -19.55 2.50 -1.74
C PHE A 283 -20.34 3.79 -2.06
N ARG A 284 -21.46 3.65 -2.77
CA ARG A 284 -22.37 4.78 -3.10
C ARG A 284 -22.85 5.58 -1.87
N VAL A 285 -22.90 4.95 -0.69
CA VAL A 285 -23.29 5.59 0.58
C VAL A 285 -22.11 6.31 1.26
N CYS A 286 -20.88 5.78 1.16
CA CYS A 286 -19.69 6.43 1.75
C CYS A 286 -19.26 7.69 1.00
N LEU A 287 -19.61 7.84 -0.29
CA LEU A 287 -19.30 9.01 -1.11
C LEU A 287 -19.66 10.34 -0.42
N HIS A 288 -20.84 10.44 0.20
CA HIS A 288 -21.26 11.68 0.86
C HIS A 288 -20.42 12.00 2.11
N PHE A 289 -19.98 10.97 2.84
CA PHE A 289 -19.14 11.11 4.03
C PHE A 289 -17.70 11.41 3.65
N ILE A 290 -17.17 10.74 2.62
CA ILE A 290 -15.80 10.90 2.10
C ILE A 290 -15.61 12.28 1.49
N SER A 291 -16.56 12.77 0.68
CA SER A 291 -16.49 14.13 0.14
C SER A 291 -16.52 15.19 1.24
N ARG A 292 -17.33 14.99 2.28
CA ARG A 292 -17.36 15.89 3.45
C ARG A 292 -16.07 15.83 4.27
N LEU A 293 -15.52 14.63 4.49
CA LEU A 293 -14.25 14.44 5.20
C LEU A 293 -13.08 15.04 4.41
N GLN A 294 -13.00 14.83 3.10
CA GLN A 294 -11.98 15.43 2.24
C GLN A 294 -12.10 16.96 2.19
N ILE A 295 -13.32 17.53 2.08
CA ILE A 295 -13.52 18.99 2.16
C ILE A 295 -13.09 19.52 3.53
N TYR A 296 -13.39 18.80 4.61
CA TYR A 296 -13.02 19.20 5.96
C TYR A 296 -11.50 19.13 6.20
N LEU A 297 -10.85 18.06 5.75
CA LEU A 297 -9.40 17.85 5.86
C LEU A 297 -8.64 18.86 4.99
N ILE A 298 -9.02 19.04 3.71
CA ILE A 298 -8.42 20.05 2.83
C ILE A 298 -8.62 21.46 3.43
N GLY A 299 -9.80 21.77 3.94
CA GLY A 299 -10.10 23.04 4.60
C GLY A 299 -9.30 23.28 5.89
N ALA A 300 -9.05 22.23 6.68
CA ALA A 300 -8.24 22.28 7.89
C ALA A 300 -6.75 22.48 7.57
N THR A 301 -6.22 21.76 6.58
CA THR A 301 -4.83 21.91 6.12
C THR A 301 -4.59 23.28 5.49
N TRP A 302 -5.56 23.83 4.75
CA TRP A 302 -5.50 25.20 4.24
C TRP A 302 -5.51 26.24 5.37
N ARG A 303 -6.36 26.06 6.39
CA ARG A 303 -6.39 26.95 7.57
C ARG A 303 -5.09 26.89 8.37
N LEU A 304 -4.53 25.71 8.62
CA LEU A 304 -3.25 25.54 9.31
C LEU A 304 -2.09 26.18 8.55
N ASN A 305 -2.02 26.01 7.21
CA ASN A 305 -1.02 26.66 6.39
C ASN A 305 -1.19 28.19 6.30
N SER A 306 -2.44 28.68 6.31
CA SER A 306 -2.72 30.12 6.36
C SER A 306 -2.37 30.76 7.72
N LEU A 307 -2.59 30.03 8.82
CA LEU A 307 -2.21 30.44 10.18
C LEU A 307 -0.69 30.43 10.35
N ASN A 308 0.00 29.41 9.84
CA ASN A 308 1.47 29.37 9.86
C ASN A 308 2.06 30.51 9.01
N ARG A 309 1.54 30.79 7.81
CA ARG A 309 1.98 31.95 7.01
C ARG A 309 1.73 33.30 7.71
N ALA A 310 0.60 33.45 8.42
CA ALA A 310 0.29 34.65 9.19
C ALA A 310 1.18 34.81 10.45
N CYS A 311 1.60 33.71 11.08
CA CYS A 311 2.55 33.73 12.19
C CYS A 311 3.98 34.07 11.72
N TYR A 312 4.41 33.56 10.57
CA TYR A 312 5.73 33.88 10.01
C TYR A 312 5.82 35.32 9.46
N SER A 313 4.74 35.88 8.88
CA SER A 313 4.76 37.27 8.40
C SER A 313 4.74 38.31 9.53
N ARG A 314 4.38 37.92 10.76
CA ARG A 314 4.44 38.80 11.95
C ARG A 314 5.81 38.81 12.62
N HIS A 315 6.67 37.83 12.36
CA HIS A 315 8.04 37.81 12.88
C HIS A 315 9.07 38.46 11.94
N SER A 316 8.76 38.62 10.66
CA SER A 316 9.63 39.34 9.71
C SER A 316 9.46 40.86 9.72
N ASN A 317 8.39 41.40 10.33
CA ASN A 317 8.17 42.85 10.52
C ASN A 317 8.51 43.33 11.95
N ALA A 318 9.17 42.49 12.74
CA ALA A 318 9.66 42.83 14.07
C ALA A 318 11.19 42.68 14.14
N LYS A 319 11.89 43.32 13.20
CA LYS A 319 13.29 43.76 13.32
C LYS A 319 13.48 45.03 12.50
#